data_AF-A0A1C2EDJ0-F1
#
_entry.id   AF-A0A1C2EDJ0-F1
#
_cell.length_a   1.000
_cell.length_b   1.000
_cell.length_c   1.000
_cell.angle_alpha   90.00
_cell.angle_beta   90.00
_cell.angle_gamma   90.00
#
_symmetry.space_group_name_H-M   'P 1'
#
loop_
_entity.id
_entity.type
_entity.pdbx_description
1 polymer ?
#
loop_
_entity_poly.entity_id
_entity_poly.type
_entity_poly.pdbx_seq_one_letter_code
_entity_poly.pdbx_strand_id
1 'polypeptide(L)' 'MSGQRIFRIHYRFLGEHRVFLQPDSVLDESDAWYYACLHAGIGVLHNLSKTREELTALMAHGRRYGLTDVRWGEWV' A
#
# COMPACT_ATOMS: atom_id res chain seq x y z
N MET A 1 20.22 -2.80 -15.91
CA MET A 1 20.27 -3.51 -14.61
C MET A 1 19.62 -2.59 -13.57
N SER A 2 18.30 -2.49 -13.53
CA SER A 2 17.65 -1.45 -12.73
C SER A 2 17.47 -1.91 -11.29
N GLY A 3 17.99 -1.12 -10.36
CA GLY A 3 18.02 -1.37 -8.92
C GLY A 3 16.65 -1.68 -8.34
N GLN A 4 16.36 -2.97 -8.25
CA GLN A 4 15.21 -3.49 -7.53
C GLN A 4 15.49 -3.31 -6.04
N ARG A 5 14.67 -2.50 -5.38
CA ARG A 5 14.75 -2.23 -3.96
C ARG A 5 13.71 -3.11 -3.28
N ILE A 6 13.94 -3.39 -2.01
CA ILE A 6 12.95 -4.06 -1.17
C ILE A 6 12.39 -2.99 -0.27
N PHE A 7 11.07 -2.90 -0.19
CA PHE A 7 10.40 -2.01 0.73
C PHE A 7 9.67 -2.81 1.81
N ARG A 8 9.76 -2.36 3.04
CA ARG A 8 8.96 -2.90 4.14
C ARG A 8 7.72 -2.04 4.30
N ILE A 9 6.55 -2.64 4.10
CA ILE A 9 5.26 -1.98 4.24
C ILE A 9 4.62 -2.45 5.54
N HIS A 10 4.25 -1.48 6.37
CA HIS A 10 3.56 -1.66 7.64
C HIS A 10 2.17 -1.07 7.54
N TYR A 11 1.18 -1.74 8.14
CA TYR A 11 -0.17 -1.21 8.23
C TYR A 11 -0.92 -1.86 9.40
N ARG A 12 -2.13 -1.35 9.68
CA ARG A 12 -3.10 -2.01 10.55
C ARG A 12 -4.30 -2.45 9.74
N PHE A 13 -4.79 -3.67 9.99
CA PHE A 13 -6.04 -4.15 9.42
C PHE A 13 -6.92 -4.73 10.51
N LEU A 14 -8.11 -4.15 10.67
CA LEU A 14 -9.03 -4.49 11.77
C LEU A 14 -8.34 -4.41 13.15
N GLY A 15 -7.45 -3.43 13.32
CA GLY A 15 -6.69 -3.21 14.55
C GLY A 15 -5.37 -4.00 14.66
N GLU A 16 -5.20 -5.08 13.91
CA GLU A 16 -3.99 -5.91 13.93
C GLU A 16 -2.86 -5.27 13.12
N HIS A 17 -1.66 -5.22 13.71
CA HIS A 17 -0.47 -4.78 12.98
C HIS A 17 0.00 -5.86 12.00
N ARG A 18 0.19 -5.48 10.74
CA ARG A 18 0.67 -6.36 9.67
C ARG A 18 1.85 -5.72 8.96
N VAL A 19 2.76 -6.58 8.48
CA VAL A 19 3.98 -6.16 7.80
C VAL A 19 4.37 -7.18 6.74
N PHE A 20 4.86 -6.70 5.60
CA PHE A 20 5.41 -7.54 4.55
C PHE A 20 6.50 -6.80 3.76
N LEU A 21 7.25 -7.56 2.96
CA LEU A 21 8.28 -7.05 2.06
C LEU A 21 7.74 -7.01 0.63
N GLN A 22 7.89 -5.87 -0.02
CA GLN A 22 7.47 -5.62 -1.39
C GLN A 22 8.70 -5.23 -2.24
N PRO A 23 9.12 -6.07 -3.18
CA PRO A 23 10.11 -5.69 -4.18
C PRO A 23 9.49 -4.67 -5.15
N ASP A 24 10.14 -3.53 -5.35
CA ASP A 24 9.76 -2.52 -6.34
C ASP A 24 10.97 -1.63 -6.70
N SER A 25 10.86 -0.85 -7.76
CA SER A 25 11.85 0.17 -8.15
C SER A 25 11.74 1.44 -7.31
N VAL A 26 10.50 1.89 -7.07
CA VAL A 26 10.12 3.06 -6.28
C VAL A 26 8.82 2.73 -5.56
N LEU A 27 8.64 3.25 -4.36
CA LEU A 27 7.40 3.09 -3.60
C LEU A 27 6.90 4.46 -3.14
N ASP A 28 5.80 4.92 -3.73
CA ASP A 28 5.08 6.11 -3.29
C ASP A 28 3.86 5.77 -2.39
N GLU A 29 3.13 6.80 -1.95
CA GLU A 29 1.97 6.63 -1.07
C GLU A 29 0.86 5.82 -1.74
N SER A 30 0.61 6.02 -3.04
CA SER A 30 -0.40 5.28 -3.78
C SER A 30 -0.03 3.81 -3.87
N ASP A 31 1.23 3.53 -4.19
CA ASP A 31 1.74 2.17 -4.28
C ASP A 31 1.66 1.47 -2.91
N ALA A 32 2.05 2.15 -1.83
CA ALA A 32 1.98 1.59 -0.48
C ALA A 32 0.55 1.24 -0.05
N TRP A 33 -0.43 2.11 -0.31
CA TRP A 33 -1.84 1.83 -0.02
C TRP A 33 -2.41 0.73 -0.90
N TYR A 34 -2.02 0.68 -2.18
CA TYR A 34 -2.45 -0.35 -3.12
C TYR A 34 -1.95 -1.72 -2.68
N TYR A 35 -0.66 -1.86 -2.40
CA TYR A 35 -0.09 -3.13 -1.93
C TYR A 35 -0.64 -3.53 -0.56
N ALA A 36 -0.87 -2.59 0.35
CA ALA A 36 -1.49 -2.88 1.64
C ALA A 36 -2.94 -3.39 1.49
N CYS A 37 -3.72 -2.84 0.54
CA CYS A 37 -5.06 -3.35 0.22
C CYS A 37 -4.99 -4.79 -0.31
N LEU A 38 -4.10 -5.05 -1.28
CA LEU A 38 -3.91 -6.39 -1.84
C LEU A 38 -3.50 -7.40 -0.76
N HIS A 39 -2.52 -7.07 0.07
CA HIS A 39 -2.05 -7.94 1.15
C HIS A 39 -3.12 -8.16 2.25
N ALA A 40 -4.01 -7.19 2.46
CA ALA A 40 -5.15 -7.32 3.37
C ALA A 40 -6.35 -8.08 2.76
N GLY A 41 -6.31 -8.42 1.46
CA GLY A 41 -7.44 -9.05 0.76
C GLY A 41 -8.58 -8.09 0.44
N ILE A 42 -8.32 -6.77 0.42
CA ILE A 42 -9.28 -5.74 0.04
C ILE A 42 -9.23 -5.58 -1.48
N GLY A 43 -10.35 -5.88 -2.16
CA GLY A 43 -10.45 -5.78 -3.61
C GLY A 43 -10.28 -4.34 -4.10
N VAL A 44 -9.28 -4.11 -4.94
CA VAL A 44 -9.00 -2.80 -5.55
C VAL A 44 -9.16 -2.88 -7.06
N LEU A 45 -9.71 -1.82 -7.66
CA LEU A 45 -9.76 -1.69 -9.12
C LEU A 45 -8.33 -1.53 -9.64
N HIS A 46 -7.94 -2.39 -10.59
CA HIS A 46 -6.68 -2.24 -11.33
C HIS A 46 -6.74 -1.01 -12.25
N ASN A 47 -5.59 -0.38 -12.51
CA ASN A 47 -5.41 0.79 -13.38
C ASN A 47 -5.94 2.13 -12.83
N LEU A 48 -5.96 2.32 -11.52
CA LEU A 48 -6.08 3.68 -10.98
C LEU A 48 -4.90 4.52 -11.49
N SER A 49 -5.19 5.65 -12.14
CA SER A 49 -4.14 6.63 -12.39
C SER A 49 -3.61 7.15 -11.06
N LYS A 50 -2.37 7.66 -11.03
CA LYS A 50 -1.75 8.20 -9.81
C LYS A 50 -2.27 9.60 -9.47
N THR A 51 -3.54 9.89 -9.76
CA THR A 51 -4.15 11.19 -9.47
C THR A 51 -4.42 11.32 -7.97
N ARG A 52 -4.53 12.57 -7.50
CA ARG A 52 -4.82 12.86 -6.09
C ARG A 52 -6.21 12.34 -5.67
N GLU A 53 -7.17 12.38 -6.58
CA GLU A 53 -8.55 11.93 -6.35
C GLU A 53 -8.62 10.41 -6.19
N GLU A 54 -7.92 9.66 -7.03
CA GLU A 54 -7.87 8.20 -6.95
C GLU A 54 -7.12 7.72 -5.72
N LEU A 55 -6.02 8.38 -5.35
CA LEU A 55 -5.36 8.13 -4.07
C LEU A 55 -6.33 8.32 -2.90
N THR A 56 -7.09 9.42 -2.90
CA THR A 56 -8.09 9.70 -1.86
C THR A 56 -9.17 8.63 -1.83
N ALA A 57 -9.64 8.19 -2.99
CA ALA A 57 -10.64 7.13 -3.13
C ALA A 57 -10.12 5.77 -2.64
N LEU A 58 -8.88 5.41 -2.97
CA LEU A 58 -8.19 4.20 -2.52
C LEU A 58 -8.02 4.19 -1.00
N MET A 59 -7.52 5.29 -0.43
CA MET A 59 -7.37 5.43 1.02
C MET A 59 -8.72 5.33 1.73
N ALA A 60 -9.74 6.02 1.22
CA ALA A 60 -11.09 5.94 1.75
C ALA A 60 -11.66 4.52 1.66
N HIS A 61 -11.41 3.81 0.56
CA HIS A 61 -11.81 2.43 0.37
C HIS A 61 -11.13 1.50 1.38
N GLY A 62 -9.80 1.53 1.49
CA GLY A 62 -9.07 0.73 2.47
C GLY A 62 -9.55 0.99 3.90
N ARG A 63 -9.71 2.26 4.28
CA ARG A 63 -10.21 2.65 5.61
C ARG A 63 -11.60 2.12 5.91
N ARG A 64 -12.52 2.11 4.93
CA ARG A 64 -13.86 1.53 5.10
C ARG A 64 -13.81 0.05 5.49
N TYR A 65 -12.79 -0.68 5.04
CA TYR A 65 -12.57 -2.09 5.41
C TYR A 65 -11.61 -2.27 6.60
N GLY A 66 -11.22 -1.18 7.27
CA GLY A 66 -10.38 -1.23 8.47
C GLY A 66 -8.86 -1.20 8.21
N LEU A 67 -8.42 -0.87 6.98
CA LEU A 67 -7.01 -0.61 6.67
C LEU A 67 -6.60 0.79 7.14
N THR A 68 -5.63 0.87 8.02
CA THR A 68 -5.15 2.12 8.64
C THR A 68 -3.64 2.09 8.84
N ASP A 69 -3.05 3.21 9.25
CA ASP A 69 -1.62 3.33 9.61
C ASP A 69 -0.63 2.79 8.56
N VAL A 70 -0.95 2.93 7.27
CA VAL A 70 -0.06 2.51 6.18
C VAL A 70 1.21 3.37 6.20
N ARG A 71 2.37 2.71 6.33
CA ARG A 71 3.70 3.30 6.34
C ARG A 71 4.65 2.40 5.58
N TRP A 72 5.66 2.98 4.95
CA TRP A 72 6.66 2.22 4.22
C TRP A 72 8.05 2.83 4.35
N GLY A 73 9.06 2.01 4.09
CA GLY A 73 10.44 2.41 4.01
C GLY A 73 11.24 1.38 3.23
N GLU A 74 12.37 1.79 2.67
CA GLU A 74 13.32 0.83 2.09
C GLU A 74 13.85 -0.10 3.19
N TRP A 75 13.91 -1.39 2.86
CA TRP A 75 14.52 -2.42 3.67
C TRP A 75 16.02 -2.43 3.38
N VAL A 76 16.77 -1.68 4.18
CA VAL A 76 18.24 -1.63 4.20
C VAL A 76 18.82 -2.58 5.23
#